data_AF-A0AAD9N3L1-F1
#
_entry.id   AF-A0AAD9N3L1-F1
#
_cell.length_a   1.000
_cell.length_b   1.000
_cell.length_c   1.000
_cell.angle_alpha   90.00
_cell.angle_beta   90.00
_cell.angle_gamma   90.00
#
_symmetry.space_group_name_H-M   'P 1'
#
loop_
_entity.id
_entity.type
_entity.pdbx_description
1 polymer ?
#
loop_
_entity_poly.entity_id
_entity_poly.type
_entity_poly.pdbx_seq_one_letter_code
_entity_poly.pdbx_strand_id
1 'polypeptide(L)'
;MFSIKYCGVDTNSITLLGILYTQAQCLTMDTVGDVFWLVIVAILWGGTNPLLKKGGQGIERIEAENLLKRFVLELKFLVLNWKYILPFLLNQCGSVVFYLTLSSADLSLAVPITNSLTFIFTGLSGKLLGEKFGNKETYTGMTLVIIGIIFCVSSKS
;
A
#
# COMPACT_ATOMS: atom_id res chain seq x y z
N MET A 1 -19.55 20.82 -9.49
CA MET A 1 -18.86 21.70 -8.53
C MET A 1 -18.78 20.95 -7.21
N PHE A 2 -17.66 20.27 -6.97
CA PHE A 2 -17.50 19.42 -5.78
C PHE A 2 -17.42 20.30 -4.54
N SER A 3 -18.38 20.14 -3.64
CA SER A 3 -18.43 20.79 -2.33
C SER A 3 -17.67 19.89 -1.36
N ILE A 4 -16.45 20.28 -1.01
CA ILE A 4 -15.70 19.69 0.11
C ILE A 4 -16.15 20.45 1.35
N LYS A 5 -16.79 19.73 2.28
CA LYS A 5 -17.17 20.24 3.60
C LYS A 5 -15.90 20.68 4.33
N TYR A 6 -15.70 21.99 4.44
CA TYR A 6 -14.80 22.54 5.46
C TYR A 6 -15.45 22.35 6.84
N CYS A 7 -14.61 21.96 7.79
CA CYS A 7 -14.92 21.79 9.21
C CYS A 7 -15.69 23.02 9.73
N GLY A 8 -16.87 22.79 10.32
CA GLY A 8 -17.80 23.84 10.74
C GLY A 8 -17.27 24.67 11.91
N VAL A 9 -16.53 25.74 11.61
CA VAL A 9 -16.06 26.72 12.60
C VAL A 9 -16.55 28.11 12.19
N ASP A 10 -17.36 28.71 13.06
CA ASP A 10 -18.02 30.00 12.85
C ASP A 10 -17.04 31.16 12.63
N THR A 11 -17.32 31.91 11.58
CA THR A 11 -16.47 32.91 10.94
C THR A 11 -16.51 34.27 11.63
N ASN A 12 -16.08 34.41 12.90
CA ASN A 12 -16.16 35.75 13.53
C ASN A 12 -14.99 36.25 14.40
N SER A 13 -13.87 35.54 14.60
CA SER A 13 -12.73 36.18 15.31
C SER A 13 -11.35 35.50 15.21
N ILE A 14 -10.98 34.92 14.07
CA ILE A 14 -9.69 34.22 13.93
C ILE A 14 -8.70 35.13 13.18
N THR A 15 -7.70 35.63 13.90
CA THR A 15 -6.60 36.43 13.35
C THR A 15 -5.90 35.69 12.21
N LEU A 16 -5.32 36.40 11.23
CA LEU A 16 -4.61 35.81 10.09
C LEU A 16 -3.52 34.79 10.53
N LEU A 17 -2.92 35.05 11.70
CA LEU A 17 -1.99 34.14 12.38
C LEU A 17 -2.66 32.85 12.87
N GLY A 18 -3.89 32.92 13.38
CA GLY A 18 -4.70 31.76 13.73
C GLY A 18 -5.12 30.94 12.50
N ILE A 19 -5.42 31.58 11.37
CA ILE A 19 -5.67 30.87 10.11
C ILE A 19 -4.38 30.20 9.62
N LEU A 20 -3.25 30.89 9.62
CA LEU A 20 -1.94 30.30 9.29
C LEU A 20 -1.55 29.18 10.26
N TYR A 21 -1.83 29.32 11.56
CA TYR A 21 -1.54 28.33 12.57
C TYR A 21 -2.48 27.12 12.47
N THR A 22 -3.77 27.31 12.17
CA THR A 22 -4.73 26.23 11.89
C THR A 22 -4.45 25.54 10.56
N GLN A 23 -4.03 26.26 9.52
CA GLN A 23 -3.59 25.67 8.25
C GLN A 23 -2.27 24.89 8.43
N ALA A 24 -1.32 25.40 9.22
CA ALA A 24 -0.07 24.71 9.55
C ALA A 24 -0.27 23.51 10.49
N GLN A 25 -1.21 23.59 11.44
CA GLN A 25 -1.59 22.46 12.28
C GLN A 25 -2.39 21.41 11.50
N CYS A 26 -3.21 21.81 10.53
CA CYS A 26 -3.85 20.86 9.61
C CYS A 26 -2.79 20.12 8.78
N LEU A 27 -1.86 20.85 8.16
CA LEU A 27 -0.78 20.27 7.34
C LEU A 27 0.13 19.29 8.12
N THR A 28 0.35 19.54 9.41
CA THR A 28 1.20 18.69 10.27
C THR A 28 0.45 17.50 10.86
N MET A 29 -0.86 17.62 11.13
CA MET A 29 -1.71 16.47 11.46
C MET A 29 -1.96 15.55 10.25
N ASP A 30 -1.82 16.06 9.03
CA ASP A 30 -1.90 15.28 7.79
C ASP A 30 -0.64 14.40 7.55
N THR A 31 0.58 14.91 7.80
CA THR A 31 1.81 14.18 7.42
C THR A 31 2.03 12.86 8.18
N VAL A 32 1.80 12.84 9.51
CA VAL A 32 1.93 11.60 10.31
C VAL A 32 0.79 10.62 10.00
N GLY A 33 -0.42 11.15 9.77
CA GLY A 33 -1.57 10.36 9.35
C GLY A 33 -1.32 9.70 7.99
N ASP A 34 -0.76 10.44 7.03
CA ASP A 34 -0.43 9.93 5.72
C ASP A 34 0.62 8.81 5.79
N VAL A 35 1.72 9.02 6.54
CA VAL A 35 2.73 7.97 6.74
C VAL A 35 2.11 6.72 7.35
N PHE A 36 1.23 6.86 8.35
CA PHE A 36 0.52 5.73 8.94
C PHE A 36 -0.32 4.96 7.91
N TRP A 37 -1.07 5.66 7.06
CA TRP A 37 -1.84 5.02 5.98
C TRP A 37 -0.94 4.35 4.94
N LEU A 38 0.18 4.96 4.55
CA LEU A 38 1.16 4.35 3.65
C LEU A 38 1.77 3.06 4.24
N VAL A 39 2.02 3.03 5.56
CA VAL A 39 2.46 1.79 6.24
C VAL A 39 1.36 0.72 6.18
N ILE A 40 0.10 1.08 6.43
CA ILE A 40 -1.02 0.14 6.33
C ILE A 40 -1.12 -0.44 4.91
N VAL A 41 -1.07 0.40 3.87
CA VAL A 41 -1.07 -0.03 2.47
C VAL A 41 0.06 -1.01 2.22
N ALA A 42 1.26 -0.70 2.67
CA ALA A 42 2.41 -1.54 2.45
C ALA A 42 2.33 -2.90 3.18
N ILE A 43 1.71 -2.94 4.37
CA ILE A 43 1.41 -4.20 5.08
C ILE A 43 0.38 -5.01 4.29
N LEU A 44 -0.70 -4.37 3.82
CA LEU A 44 -1.75 -5.01 3.04
C LEU A 44 -1.16 -5.65 1.79
N TRP A 45 -0.50 -4.87 0.94
CA TRP A 45 0.14 -5.36 -0.28
C TRP A 45 1.24 -6.39 0.02
N GLY A 46 2.07 -6.12 1.02
CA GLY A 46 3.15 -7.02 1.42
C GLY A 46 2.65 -8.39 1.89
N GLY A 47 1.54 -8.42 2.63
CA GLY A 47 0.92 -9.67 3.08
C GLY A 47 0.17 -10.41 1.97
N THR A 48 -0.56 -9.67 1.13
CA THR A 48 -1.40 -10.28 0.09
C THR A 48 -0.58 -10.83 -1.07
N ASN A 49 0.57 -10.24 -1.40
CA ASN A 49 1.38 -10.67 -2.56
C ASN A 49 1.85 -12.14 -2.48
N PRO A 50 2.46 -12.62 -1.38
CA PRO A 50 2.80 -14.04 -1.23
C PRO A 50 1.56 -14.95 -1.19
N LEU A 51 0.45 -14.49 -0.60
CA LEU A 51 -0.80 -15.25 -0.55
C LEU A 51 -1.42 -15.42 -1.95
N LEU A 52 -1.40 -14.37 -2.78
CA LEU A 52 -1.83 -14.42 -4.18
C LEU A 52 -0.98 -15.38 -4.99
N LYS A 53 0.34 -15.31 -4.83
CA LYS A 53 1.28 -16.25 -5.47
C LYS A 53 0.97 -17.69 -5.08
N LYS A 54 0.73 -17.97 -3.79
CA LYS A 54 0.37 -19.30 -3.30
C LYS A 54 -1.02 -19.75 -3.76
N GLY A 55 -2.00 -18.85 -3.77
CA GLY A 55 -3.37 -19.12 -4.21
C GLY A 55 -3.50 -19.34 -5.72
N GLY A 56 -2.60 -18.76 -6.52
CA GLY A 56 -2.52 -18.95 -7.96
C GLY A 56 -1.80 -20.23 -8.40
N GLN A 57 -1.18 -20.98 -7.48
CA GLN A 57 -0.48 -22.22 -7.81
C GLN A 57 -1.45 -23.23 -8.43
N GLY A 58 -1.14 -23.70 -9.63
CA GLY A 58 -1.97 -24.65 -10.39
C GLY A 58 -2.71 -24.05 -11.58
N ILE A 59 -2.71 -22.71 -11.75
CA ILE A 59 -3.32 -22.07 -12.93
C ILE A 59 -2.65 -22.51 -14.25
N GLU A 60 -1.33 -22.75 -14.21
CA GLU A 60 -0.53 -23.19 -15.36
C GLU A 60 -0.90 -24.60 -15.87
N ARG A 61 -1.63 -25.38 -15.07
CA ARG A 61 -2.07 -26.74 -15.44
C ARG A 61 -3.36 -26.75 -16.26
N ILE A 62 -3.97 -25.58 -16.50
CA ILE A 62 -5.21 -25.44 -17.27
C ILE A 62 -4.85 -25.34 -18.76
N GLU A 63 -4.87 -26.48 -19.45
CA GLU A 63 -4.74 -26.53 -20.90
C GLU A 63 -6.11 -26.49 -21.57
N ALA A 64 -6.28 -25.62 -22.56
CA ALA A 64 -7.46 -25.61 -23.42
C ALA A 64 -7.06 -25.23 -24.85
N GLU A 65 -7.75 -25.82 -25.82
CA GLU A 65 -7.45 -25.66 -27.26
C GLU A 65 -7.71 -24.23 -27.76
N ASN A 66 -8.65 -23.51 -27.14
CA ASN A 66 -9.02 -22.14 -27.50
C ASN A 66 -8.55 -21.14 -26.43
N LEU A 67 -7.90 -20.06 -26.85
CA LEU A 67 -7.38 -19.00 -25.97
C LEU A 67 -8.46 -18.40 -25.06
N LEU A 68 -9.64 -18.07 -25.61
CA LEU A 68 -10.77 -17.53 -24.84
C LEU A 68 -11.26 -18.52 -23.78
N LYS A 69 -11.33 -19.81 -24.13
CA LYS A 69 -11.80 -20.86 -23.22
C LYS A 69 -10.79 -21.09 -22.09
N ARG A 70 -9.49 -21.05 -22.42
CA ARG A 70 -8.39 -21.08 -21.45
C ARG A 70 -8.50 -19.92 -20.47
N PHE A 71 -8.63 -18.69 -20.97
CA PHE A 71 -8.77 -17.50 -20.13
C PHE A 71 -9.98 -17.58 -19.19
N VAL A 72 -11.14 -18.00 -19.69
CA VAL A 72 -12.35 -18.16 -18.85
C VAL A 72 -12.16 -19.24 -17.79
N LEU A 73 -11.48 -20.34 -18.11
CA LEU A 73 -11.19 -21.41 -17.14
C LEU A 73 -10.19 -20.96 -16.07
N GLU A 74 -9.13 -20.27 -16.47
CA GLU A 74 -8.14 -19.66 -15.56
C GLU A 74 -8.82 -18.64 -14.63
N LEU A 75 -9.65 -17.76 -15.17
CA LEU A 75 -10.41 -16.78 -14.39
C LEU A 75 -11.38 -17.48 -13.43
N LYS A 76 -12.11 -18.50 -13.89
CA LYS A 76 -13.02 -19.28 -13.05
C LYS A 76 -12.27 -19.99 -11.92
N PHE A 77 -11.10 -20.56 -12.19
CA PHE A 77 -10.24 -21.18 -11.18
C PHE A 77 -9.83 -20.17 -10.10
N LEU A 78 -9.38 -18.98 -10.50
CA LEU A 78 -8.96 -17.93 -9.57
C LEU A 78 -10.12 -17.38 -8.74
N VAL A 79 -11.27 -17.10 -9.37
CA VAL A 79 -12.43 -16.50 -8.70
C VAL A 79 -13.11 -17.48 -7.73
N LEU A 80 -13.15 -18.77 -8.07
CA LEU A 80 -13.70 -19.80 -7.17
C LEU A 80 -12.72 -20.19 -6.05
N ASN A 81 -11.43 -19.85 -6.18
CA ASN A 81 -10.46 -20.11 -5.14
C ASN A 81 -10.51 -19.03 -4.06
N TRP A 82 -11.15 -19.34 -2.93
CA TRP A 82 -11.24 -18.43 -1.79
C TRP A 82 -9.88 -17.96 -1.26
N LYS A 83 -8.84 -18.82 -1.37
CA LYS A 83 -7.46 -18.50 -0.98
C LYS A 83 -6.80 -17.48 -1.92
N TYR A 84 -7.36 -17.24 -3.09
CA TYR A 84 -6.92 -16.22 -4.03
C TYR A 84 -7.81 -14.98 -3.99
N ILE A 85 -9.14 -15.15 -3.96
CA ILE A 85 -10.06 -14.00 -4.03
C ILE A 85 -9.99 -13.10 -2.79
N LEU A 86 -9.81 -13.67 -1.59
CA LEU A 86 -9.66 -12.88 -0.36
C LEU A 86 -8.43 -11.98 -0.39
N PRO A 87 -7.21 -12.49 -0.63
CA PRO A 87 -6.05 -11.62 -0.73
C PRO A 87 -6.11 -10.70 -1.96
N PHE A 88 -6.79 -11.09 -3.05
CA PHE A 88 -7.03 -10.20 -4.19
C PHE A 88 -7.87 -8.97 -3.81
N LEU A 89 -8.99 -9.19 -3.11
CA LEU A 89 -9.86 -8.09 -2.67
C LEU A 89 -9.14 -7.17 -1.69
N LEU A 90 -8.40 -7.73 -0.73
CA LEU A 90 -7.58 -6.96 0.20
C LEU A 90 -6.51 -6.14 -0.52
N ASN A 91 -5.86 -6.72 -1.53
CA ASN A 91 -4.89 -6.01 -2.36
C ASN A 91 -5.51 -4.81 -3.09
N GLN A 92 -6.74 -4.97 -3.61
CA GLN A 92 -7.46 -3.86 -4.26
C GLN A 92 -7.92 -2.79 -3.28
N CYS A 93 -8.36 -3.16 -2.08
CA CYS A 93 -8.62 -2.20 -1.01
C CYS A 93 -7.37 -1.38 -0.68
N GLY A 94 -6.19 -2.03 -0.65
CA GLY A 94 -4.90 -1.34 -0.49
C GLY A 94 -4.67 -0.26 -1.56
N SER A 95 -5.02 -0.53 -2.81
CA SER A 95 -4.93 0.46 -3.90
C SER A 95 -5.84 1.67 -3.71
N VAL A 96 -7.06 1.46 -3.19
CA VAL A 96 -7.98 2.56 -2.89
C VAL A 96 -7.44 3.43 -1.77
N VAL A 97 -6.98 2.82 -0.67
CA VAL A 97 -6.37 3.55 0.44
C VAL A 97 -5.13 4.31 -0.02
N PHE A 98 -4.26 3.67 -0.82
CA PHE A 98 -3.08 4.30 -1.39
C PHE A 98 -3.42 5.51 -2.24
N TYR A 99 -4.42 5.40 -3.12
CA TYR A 99 -4.87 6.50 -3.97
C TYR A 99 -5.38 7.69 -3.14
N LEU A 100 -6.16 7.41 -2.09
CA LEU A 100 -6.67 8.46 -1.20
C LEU A 100 -5.53 9.14 -0.43
N THR A 101 -4.58 8.37 0.11
CA THR A 101 -3.42 8.93 0.82
C THR A 101 -2.50 9.72 -0.13
N LEU A 102 -2.32 9.26 -1.36
CA LEU A 102 -1.52 9.97 -2.36
C LEU A 102 -2.12 11.32 -2.78
N SER A 103 -3.41 11.53 -2.56
CA SER A 103 -4.05 12.82 -2.83
C SER A 103 -3.66 13.91 -1.83
N SER A 104 -3.19 13.52 -0.64
CA SER A 104 -2.75 14.42 0.44
C SER A 104 -1.23 14.42 0.64
N ALA A 105 -0.56 13.29 0.38
CA ALA A 105 0.87 13.12 0.57
C ALA A 105 1.73 13.49 -0.66
N ASP A 106 2.98 13.91 -0.43
CA ASP A 106 3.94 14.17 -1.50
C ASP A 106 4.24 12.90 -2.32
N LEU A 107 3.80 12.90 -3.59
CA LEU A 107 3.89 11.76 -4.50
C LEU A 107 5.33 11.25 -4.69
N SER A 108 6.30 12.17 -4.69
CA SER A 108 7.74 11.85 -4.82
C SER A 108 8.34 11.10 -3.63
N LEU A 109 7.69 11.13 -2.46
CA LEU A 109 8.15 10.42 -1.26
C LEU A 109 7.25 9.22 -0.94
N ALA A 110 5.94 9.38 -1.09
CA ALA A 110 4.96 8.35 -0.78
C ALA A 110 5.17 7.08 -1.61
N VAL A 111 5.47 7.24 -2.91
CA VAL A 111 5.65 6.12 -3.85
C VAL A 111 6.91 5.30 -3.49
N PRO A 112 8.12 5.90 -3.35
CA PRO A 112 9.30 5.15 -2.92
C PRO A 112 9.12 4.47 -1.56
N ILE A 113 8.61 5.18 -0.56
CA ILE A 113 8.45 4.65 0.81
C ILE A 113 7.51 3.44 0.81
N THR A 114 6.34 3.56 0.19
CA THR A 114 5.33 2.49 0.19
C THR A 114 5.81 1.26 -0.56
N ASN A 115 6.42 1.44 -1.74
CA ASN A 115 6.96 0.32 -2.52
C ASN A 115 8.09 -0.40 -1.77
N SER A 116 8.97 0.36 -1.14
CA SER A 116 10.06 -0.16 -0.30
C SER A 116 9.56 -0.94 0.91
N LEU A 117 8.60 -0.41 1.68
CA LEU A 117 7.97 -1.14 2.78
C LEU A 117 7.24 -2.39 2.28
N THR A 118 6.54 -2.28 1.15
CA THR A 118 5.81 -3.40 0.56
C THR A 118 6.76 -4.55 0.24
N PHE A 119 7.95 -4.26 -0.28
CA PHE A 119 8.98 -5.28 -0.51
C PHE A 119 9.43 -5.95 0.79
N ILE A 120 9.69 -5.18 1.84
CA ILE A 120 10.08 -5.71 3.16
C ILE A 120 8.97 -6.62 3.70
N PHE A 121 7.73 -6.15 3.73
CA PHE A 121 6.58 -6.92 4.22
C PHE A 121 6.28 -8.15 3.37
N THR A 122 6.46 -8.05 2.04
CA THR A 122 6.39 -9.21 1.12
C THR A 122 7.40 -10.27 1.53
N GLY A 123 8.62 -9.85 1.88
CA GLY A 123 9.64 -10.80 2.28
C GLY A 123 9.42 -11.43 3.64
N LEU A 124 8.99 -10.63 4.62
CA LEU A 124 8.62 -11.14 5.94
C LEU A 124 7.44 -12.12 5.83
N SER A 125 6.42 -11.77 5.06
CA SER A 125 5.23 -12.61 4.85
C SER A 125 5.59 -13.89 4.09
N GLY A 126 6.41 -13.81 3.03
CA GLY A 126 6.90 -14.98 2.31
C GLY A 126 7.67 -15.96 3.23
N LYS A 127 8.54 -15.44 4.10
CA LYS A 127 9.26 -16.23 5.10
C LYS A 127 8.29 -16.88 6.11
N LEU A 128 7.29 -16.13 6.60
CA LEU A 128 6.25 -16.65 7.51
C LEU A 128 5.42 -17.77 6.86
N LEU A 129 5.19 -17.69 5.54
CA LEU A 129 4.51 -18.71 4.76
C LEU A 129 5.38 -19.96 4.47
N GLY A 130 6.64 -19.97 4.91
CA GLY A 130 7.59 -21.07 4.71
C GLY A 130 8.31 -21.04 3.36
N GLU A 131 8.23 -19.94 2.60
CA GLU A 131 9.08 -19.79 1.41
C GLU A 131 10.54 -19.60 1.82
N LYS A 132 11.47 -20.17 1.04
CA LYS A 132 12.91 -19.96 1.23
C LYS A 132 13.25 -18.50 0.91
N PHE A 133 13.25 -17.66 1.95
CA PHE A 133 13.42 -16.22 1.79
C PHE A 133 14.87 -15.78 2.03
N GLY A 134 15.48 -15.22 0.97
CA GLY A 134 16.60 -14.30 1.03
C GLY A 134 17.98 -14.90 1.31
N ASN A 135 18.89 -14.69 0.36
CA ASN A 135 20.34 -14.81 0.58
C ASN A 135 20.81 -13.67 1.52
N LYS A 136 22.07 -13.67 1.99
CA LYS A 136 22.59 -12.59 2.86
C LYS A 136 22.39 -11.19 2.25
N GLU A 137 22.44 -11.10 0.92
CA GLU A 137 22.27 -9.86 0.14
C GLU A 137 20.87 -9.26 0.27
N THR A 138 19.82 -10.08 0.37
CA THR A 138 18.43 -9.60 0.52
C THR A 138 18.23 -8.90 1.85
N TYR A 139 18.84 -9.42 2.93
CA TYR A 139 18.79 -8.79 4.24
C TYR A 139 19.56 -7.45 4.26
N THR A 140 20.73 -7.39 3.61
CA THR A 140 21.48 -6.13 3.44
C THR A 140 20.64 -5.08 2.69
N GLY A 141 19.95 -5.48 1.62
CA GLY A 141 19.04 -4.62 0.88
C GLY A 141 17.87 -4.10 1.74
N MET A 142 17.24 -4.97 2.54
CA MET A 142 16.17 -4.57 3.46
C MET A 142 16.65 -3.53 4.49
N THR A 143 17.83 -3.73 5.08
CA THR A 143 18.41 -2.77 6.04
C THR A 143 18.67 -1.41 5.38
N LEU A 144 19.24 -1.40 4.17
CA LEU A 144 19.52 -0.16 3.44
C LEU A 144 18.23 0.59 3.06
N VAL A 145 17.17 -0.14 2.71
CA VAL A 145 15.85 0.41 2.45
C VAL A 145 15.27 1.07 3.71
N ILE A 146 15.32 0.40 4.87
CA ILE A 146 14.86 0.95 6.16
C ILE A 146 15.60 2.25 6.48
N ILE A 147 16.92 2.27 6.31
CA ILE A 147 17.74 3.48 6.51
C ILE A 147 17.27 4.61 5.59
N GLY A 148 17.06 4.32 4.30
CA GLY A 148 16.56 5.31 3.34
C GLY A 148 15.22 5.92 3.75
N ILE A 149 14.28 5.11 4.24
CA ILE A 149 12.97 5.59 4.71
C ILE A 149 13.11 6.48 5.94
N ILE A 150 13.96 6.12 6.91
CA ILE A 150 14.22 6.93 8.10
C ILE A 150 14.78 8.30 7.70
N PHE A 151 15.69 8.34 6.71
CA PHE A 151 16.20 9.60 6.15
C PHE A 151 15.12 10.41 5.43
N CYS A 152 14.28 9.77 4.62
CA CYS A 152 13.18 10.45 3.93
C CYS A 152 12.18 11.09 4.90
N VAL A 153 11.84 10.39 5.99
CA VAL A 153 10.94 10.93 7.02
C VAL A 153 11.61 12.06 7.80
N SER A 154 12.88 11.90 8.18
CA SER A 154 13.65 12.93 8.90
C SER A 154 13.86 14.20 8.08
N SER A 155 13.96 14.11 6.75
CA SER A 155 14.11 15.28 5.87
C SER A 155 12.84 16.13 5.77
N LYS A 156 11.68 15.60 6.20
CA LYS A 156 10.39 16.27 6.08
C LYS A 156 9.79 16.71 7.43
N SER A 157 10.45 16.36 8.55
CA SER A 157 10.26 16.99 9.86
C SER A 157 11.13 18.23 9.99
#